data_AF-A0ABD0PXP5-F1
#
_entry.id   AF-A0ABD0PXP5-F1
#
_cell.length_a   1.000
_cell.length_b   1.000
_cell.length_c   1.000
_cell.angle_alpha   90.00
_cell.angle_beta   90.00
_cell.angle_gamma   90.00
#
_symmetry.space_group_name_H-M   'P 1'
#
loop_
_entity.id
_entity.type
_entity.pdbx_description
1 polymer ?
#
loop_
_entity_poly.entity_id
_entity_poly.type
_entity_poly.pdbx_seq_one_letter_code
_entity_poly.pdbx_strand_id
1 'polypeptide(L)' 'MLPKLPVPDLQHTLDAYLRSVKHLVSETQFRKTKALVETFGKHGGVGERLQKLLLEKREKTENW' A
#
# COMPACT_ATOMS: atom_id res chain seq x y z
N MET A 1 -17.65 18.05 13.94
CA MET A 1 -17.45 16.61 13.67
C MET A 1 -16.00 16.40 13.30
N LEU A 2 -15.36 15.35 13.80
CA LEU A 2 -13.98 15.01 13.43
C LEU A 2 -13.98 14.30 12.06
N PRO A 3 -13.00 14.58 11.19
CA PRO A 3 -12.88 13.87 9.92
C PRO A 3 -12.52 12.40 10.15
N LYS A 4 -13.10 11.50 9.34
CA LYS A 4 -12.69 10.09 9.31
C LYS A 4 -11.24 9.96 8.86
N LEU A 5 -10.51 8.99 9.43
CA LEU A 5 -9.14 8.68 9.02
C LEU A 5 -9.08 8.44 7.50
N PRO A 6 -8.18 9.08 6.74
CA PRO A 6 -8.10 8.90 5.31
C PRO A 6 -7.32 7.63 4.96
N VAL A 7 -7.82 6.82 4.03
CA VAL A 7 -7.04 5.74 3.41
C VAL A 7 -6.15 6.37 2.33
N PRO A 8 -4.81 6.28 2.44
CA PRO A 8 -3.91 6.83 1.43
C PRO A 8 -4.00 6.06 0.12
N ASP A 9 -3.62 6.69 -0.99
CA ASP A 9 -3.51 6.02 -2.28
C ASP A 9 -2.52 4.84 -2.23
N LEU A 10 -2.90 3.72 -2.86
CA LEU A 10 -2.11 2.49 -2.82
C LEU A 10 -0.72 2.71 -3.43
N GLN A 11 -0.61 3.31 -4.61
CA GLN A 11 0.69 3.50 -5.28
C GLN A 11 1.57 4.44 -4.47
N HIS A 12 1.00 5.52 -3.95
CA HIS A 12 1.72 6.44 -3.07
C HIS A 12 2.32 5.71 -1.84
N THR A 13 1.54 4.84 -1.20
CA THR A 13 2.02 4.05 -0.05
C THR A 13 3.08 3.03 -0.44
N LEU A 14 2.91 2.32 -1.56
CA LEU A 14 3.90 1.35 -2.06
C LEU A 14 5.23 2.02 -2.43
N ASP A 15 5.18 3.20 -3.05
CA ASP A 15 6.37 3.99 -3.38
C ASP A 15 7.09 4.48 -2.12
N ALA A 16 6.35 4.97 -1.13
CA ALA A 16 6.91 5.37 0.16
C ALA A 16 7.59 4.18 0.85
N TYR A 17 6.95 3.02 0.87
CA TYR A 17 7.50 1.78 1.42
C TYR A 17 8.83 1.41 0.74
N LEU A 18 8.90 1.43 -0.59
CA LEU A 18 10.13 1.11 -1.31
C LEU A 18 11.26 2.11 -1.02
N ARG A 19 10.97 3.41 -0.91
CA ARG A 19 11.96 4.42 -0.51
C ARG A 19 12.54 4.13 0.88
N SER A 20 11.69 3.78 1.84
CA SER A 20 12.12 3.44 3.20
C SER A 20 12.96 2.16 3.23
N VAL A 21 12.51 1.10 2.56
CA VAL A 21 13.19 -0.21 2.59
C VAL A 21 14.55 -0.17 1.89
N LYS A 22 14.71 0.62 0.82
CA LYS A 22 15.94 0.68 0.01
C LYS A 22 17.22 0.87 0.84
N HIS A 23 17.14 1.61 1.95
CA HIS A 23 18.30 1.91 2.80
C HIS A 23 18.48 0.93 3.97
N LEU A 24 17.54 0.01 4.17
CA LEU A 24 17.52 -0.92 5.31
C LEU A 24 17.95 -2.35 4.93
N VAL A 25 18.03 -2.64 3.63
CA VAL A 25 18.29 -4.00 3.12
C VAL A 25 19.38 -4.00 2.06
N SER A 26 19.96 -5.17 1.81
CA SER A 26 20.91 -5.34 0.70
C SER A 26 20.24 -5.10 -0.66
N GLU A 27 21.03 -4.76 -1.68
CA GLU A 27 20.49 -4.53 -3.03
C GLU A 27 19.75 -5.75 -3.59
N THR A 28 20.27 -6.97 -3.35
CA THR A 28 19.62 -8.21 -3.77
C THR A 28 18.26 -8.41 -3.11
N GLN A 29 18.12 -8.09 -1.82
CA GLN A 29 16.84 -8.13 -1.12
C GLN A 29 15.89 -7.05 -1.65
N PHE A 30 16.38 -5.84 -1.85
CA PHE A 30 15.58 -4.74 -2.37
C PHE A 30 15.00 -5.06 -3.75
N ARG A 31 15.79 -5.64 -4.67
CA ARG A 31 15.31 -6.07 -6.00
C ARG A 31 14.17 -7.08 -5.90
N LYS A 32 14.28 -8.06 -5.01
CA LYS A 32 13.20 -9.04 -4.74
C LYS A 32 11.94 -8.35 -4.19
N THR A 33 12.10 -7.47 -3.20
CA THR A 33 10.98 -6.71 -2.62
C THR A 33 10.29 -5.84 -3.66
N LYS A 34 11.05 -5.13 -4.50
CA LYS A 34 10.51 -4.27 -5.57
C LYS A 34 9.63 -5.06 -6.53
N ALA A 35 10.08 -6.23 -6.99
CA ALA A 35 9.31 -7.08 -7.90
C ALA A 35 7.99 -7.59 -7.27
N LEU A 36 8.00 -7.90 -5.97
CA LEU A 36 6.80 -8.30 -5.23
C LEU A 36 5.83 -7.12 -5.07
N VAL A 37 6.32 -5.94 -4.72
CA VAL A 37 5.52 -4.72 -4.58
C VAL A 37 4.88 -4.32 -5.91
N GLU A 38 5.64 -4.35 -7.01
CA GLU A 38 5.12 -4.08 -8.34
C GLU A 38 4.03 -5.09 -8.73
N THR A 39 4.23 -6.38 -8.43
CA THR A 39 3.21 -7.41 -8.69
C THR A 39 1.95 -7.21 -7.85
N PHE A 40 2.11 -6.84 -6.58
CA PHE A 40 0.99 -6.58 -5.67
C PHE A 40 0.17 -5.36 -6.11
N GLY A 41 0.85 -4.28 -6.53
CA GLY A 41 0.25 -3.02 -6.97
C GLY A 41 -0.18 -2.96 -8.42
N LYS A 42 -0.04 -4.05 -9.20
CA LYS A 42 -0.51 -4.08 -10.60
C LYS A 42 -2.00 -3.81 -10.71
N HIS A 43 -2.41 -3.24 -11.84
CA HIS A 43 -3.82 -3.07 -12.16
C HIS A 43 -4.54 -4.43 -12.20
N GLY A 44 -5.70 -4.52 -11.55
CA GLY A 44 -6.43 -5.77 -11.32
C GLY A 44 -5.74 -6.74 -10.35
N GLY A 45 -4.64 -6.33 -9.70
CA GLY A 45 -3.88 -7.11 -8.75
C GLY A 45 -4.52 -7.20 -7.36
N VAL A 46 -3.88 -7.99 -6.49
CA VAL A 46 -4.35 -8.20 -5.10
C VAL A 46 -4.39 -6.89 -4.31
N GLY A 47 -3.42 -6.00 -4.51
CA GLY A 47 -3.35 -4.72 -3.82
C GLY A 47 -4.56 -3.84 -4.09
N GLU A 48 -4.99 -3.70 -5.35
CA GLU A 48 -6.19 -2.92 -5.69
C GLU A 48 -7.46 -3.51 -5.06
N ARG A 49 -7.59 -4.84 -5.03
CA ARG A 49 -8.73 -5.50 -4.37
C ARG A 49 -8.75 -5.21 -2.87
N LEU A 50 -7.61 -5.32 -2.20
CA LEU A 50 -7.51 -5.03 -0.76
C LEU A 50 -7.74 -3.55 -0.46
N GLN A 51 -7.24 -2.65 -1.31
CA GLN A 51 -7.47 -1.21 -1.20
C GLN A 51 -8.97 -0.87 -1.27
N LYS A 52 -9.73 -1.52 -2.17
CA LYS A 52 -11.20 -1.34 -2.25
C LYS A 52 -11.89 -1.78 -0.97
N LEU A 53 -11.51 -2.94 -0.40
CA LEU A 53 -12.06 -3.41 0.87
C LEU A 53 -11.73 -2.46 2.03
N LEU A 54 -10.54 -1.85 2.02
CA LEU A 54 -10.12 -0.87 3.02
C LEU A 54 -10.93 0.42 2.94
N LEU A 55 -11.20 0.90 1.72
CA LEU A 55 -12.09 2.04 1.47
C LEU A 55 -13.53 1.72 1.93
N GLU A 56 -14.06 0.54 1.64
CA GLU A 56 -15.36 0.11 2.15
C GLU A 56 -15.39 0.05 3.69
N LYS A 57 -14.30 -0.40 4.32
CA LYS A 57 -14.18 -0.47 5.78
C LYS A 57 -14.21 0.93 6.38
N ARG A 58 -13.50 1.90 5.80
CA ARG A 58 -13.53 3.32 6.20
C ARG A 58 -14.96 3.89 6.22
N GLU A 59 -15.79 3.52 5.26
CA GLU A 59 -17.18 3.98 5.24
C GLU A 59 -18.01 3.37 6.38
N LYS A 60 -17.70 2.14 6.77
CA LYS A 60 -18.45 1.36 7.77
C LYS A 60 -17.98 1.54 9.22
N THR A 61 -16.82 2.16 9.45
CA THR A 61 -16.26 2.36 10.80
C THR A 61 -15.92 3.83 11.07
N GLU A 62 -15.85 4.22 12.35
CA GLU A 62 -15.38 5.55 12.76
C GLU A 62 -13.86 5.70 12.52
N ASN A 63 -13.13 4.60 12.72
CA ASN A 63 -11.70 4.44 12.46
C ASN A 63 -11.49 3.02 11.92
N TRP A 64 -10.76 2.86 10.81
CA TRP A 64 -10.64 1.62 10.04
C TRP A 64 -9.28 0.98 10.22
#